data_AF-A0A1V0DF95-F1
#
_entry.id   AF-A0A1V0DF95-F1
#
_cell.length_a   1.000
_cell.length_b   1.000
_cell.length_c   1.000
_cell.angle_alpha   90.00
_cell.angle_beta   90.00
_cell.angle_gamma   90.00
#
_symmetry.space_group_name_H-M   'P 1'
#
loop_
_entity.id
_entity.type
_entity.pdbx_description
1 polymer ?
#
loop_
_entity_poly.entity_id
_entity_poly.type
_entity_poly.pdbx_seq_one_letter_code
_entity_poly.pdbx_strand_id
1 'polypeptide(L)'
;MTLEEALAQPSARLELLLDLDEALNRLGELDERLVQVVEYHFFAGLSQQEIADKLGVSVRTVRRDWIKAKAWLTRELRAYDPDPPNR
;
A
#
# COMPACT_ATOMS: atom_id res chain seq x y z
N MET A 1 13.94 1.44 23.49
CA MET A 1 13.87 1.90 22.11
C MET A 1 12.40 1.92 21.72
N THR A 2 11.82 3.11 21.60
CA THR A 2 10.40 3.30 21.30
C THR A 2 10.15 3.14 19.79
N LEU A 3 8.93 2.73 19.42
CA LEU A 3 8.52 2.57 18.02
C LEU A 3 8.72 3.87 17.20
N GLU A 4 8.68 5.03 17.88
CA GLU A 4 8.94 6.34 17.29
C GLU A 4 10.42 6.56 16.91
N GLU A 5 11.39 5.96 17.62
CA GLU A 5 12.83 6.09 17.30
C GLU A 5 13.22 5.24 16.08
N ALA A 6 12.56 4.10 15.86
CA ALA A 6 12.79 3.25 14.68
C ALA A 6 12.34 3.94 13.38
N LEU A 7 11.26 4.74 13.43
CA LEU A 7 10.71 5.48 12.28
C LEU A 7 11.52 6.74 11.89
N ALA A 8 12.47 7.15 12.74
CA ALA A 8 13.35 8.30 12.51
C ALA A 8 14.65 7.94 11.77
N GLN A 9 14.92 6.64 11.54
CA GLN A 9 16.06 6.21 10.75
C GLN A 9 15.71 6.18 9.25
N PRO A 10 16.48 6.88 8.39
CA PRO A 10 16.23 6.91 6.94
C PRO A 10 16.26 5.52 6.29
N SER A 11 17.06 4.59 6.83
CA SER A 11 17.19 3.20 6.39
C SER A 11 15.92 2.39 6.63
N ALA A 12 15.36 2.43 7.84
CA ALA A 12 14.11 1.74 8.18
C ALA A 12 12.91 2.25 7.36
N ARG A 13 12.93 3.55 6.99
CA ARG A 13 11.93 4.13 6.09
C ARG A 13 12.09 3.64 4.64
N LEU A 14 13.33 3.45 4.18
CA LEU A 14 13.62 2.94 2.83
C LEU A 14 13.24 1.46 2.71
N GLU A 15 13.55 0.64 3.73
CA GLU A 15 13.13 -0.76 3.82
C GLU A 15 11.61 -0.89 3.76
N LEU A 16 10.87 -0.14 4.60
CA LEU A 16 9.40 -0.14 4.56
C LEU A 16 8.82 0.25 3.19
N LEU A 17 9.52 1.11 2.44
CA LEU A 17 9.08 1.56 1.12
C LEU A 17 9.33 0.51 0.04
N LEU A 18 10.45 -0.23 0.14
CA LEU A 18 10.74 -1.39 -0.71
C LEU A 18 9.76 -2.54 -0.43
N ASP A 19 9.47 -2.81 0.85
CA ASP A 19 8.52 -3.84 1.25
C ASP A 19 7.10 -3.50 0.77
N LEU A 20 6.74 -2.22 0.78
CA LEU A 20 5.47 -1.74 0.24
C LEU A 20 5.39 -1.90 -1.29
N ASP A 21 6.48 -1.64 -2.01
CA ASP A 21 6.52 -1.82 -3.47
C ASP A 21 6.33 -3.30 -3.84
N GLU A 22 7.03 -4.22 -3.16
CA GLU A 22 6.85 -5.66 -3.39
C GLU A 22 5.44 -6.13 -3.01
N ALA A 23 4.89 -5.64 -1.89
CA ALA A 23 3.53 -5.95 -1.49
C ALA A 23 2.49 -5.41 -2.52
N LEU A 24 2.71 -4.23 -3.09
CA LEU A 24 1.86 -3.68 -4.14
C LEU A 24 1.94 -4.50 -5.43
N ASN A 25 3.13 -4.97 -5.82
CA ASN A 25 3.29 -5.87 -6.96
C ASN A 25 2.49 -7.17 -6.76
N ARG A 26 2.60 -7.82 -5.61
CA ARG A 26 1.82 -9.01 -5.26
C ARG A 26 0.32 -8.74 -5.19
N LEU A 27 -0.09 -7.57 -4.70
CA LEU A 27 -1.50 -7.16 -4.71
C LEU A 27 -2.02 -6.98 -6.14
N GLY A 28 -1.18 -6.48 -7.05
CA GLY A 28 -1.52 -6.29 -8.46
C GLY A 28 -1.78 -7.60 -9.20
N GLU A 29 -1.04 -8.66 -8.87
CA GLU A 29 -1.29 -10.00 -9.38
C GLU A 29 -2.66 -10.57 -8.94
N LEU A 30 -3.17 -10.12 -7.79
CA LEU A 30 -4.47 -10.55 -7.25
C LEU A 30 -5.62 -9.69 -7.76
N ASP A 31 -5.49 -8.37 -7.71
CA ASP A 31 -6.49 -7.40 -8.14
C ASP A 31 -5.83 -6.05 -8.44
N GLU A 32 -5.55 -5.81 -9.71
CA GLU A 32 -4.98 -4.57 -10.23
C GLU A 32 -5.78 -3.32 -9.80
N ARG A 33 -7.11 -3.43 -9.64
CA ARG A 33 -7.93 -2.29 -9.23
C ARG A 33 -7.65 -1.87 -7.79
N LEU A 34 -7.26 -2.80 -6.93
CA LEU A 34 -6.86 -2.47 -5.55
C LEU A 34 -5.56 -1.66 -5.54
N VAL A 35 -4.61 -2.01 -6.41
CA VAL A 35 -3.36 -1.25 -6.58
C VAL A 35 -3.66 0.16 -7.08
N GLN A 36 -4.45 0.30 -8.14
CA GLN A 36 -4.82 1.60 -8.70
C GLN A 36 -5.47 2.53 -7.68
N VAL A 37 -6.39 2.00 -6.85
CA VAL A 37 -7.02 2.78 -5.77
C VAL A 37 -5.98 3.23 -4.74
N VAL A 38 -4.98 2.39 -4.42
CA VAL A 38 -3.90 2.78 -3.51
C VAL A 38 -3.01 3.84 -4.13
N GLU A 39 -2.56 3.64 -5.37
CA GLU A 39 -1.67 4.58 -6.03
C GLU A 39 -2.31 5.96 -6.22
N TYR A 40 -3.57 5.99 -6.64
CA TYR A 40 -4.27 7.25 -6.83
C TYR A 40 -4.50 7.99 -5.52
N HIS A 41 -4.79 7.27 -4.44
CA HIS A 41 -5.03 7.91 -3.16
C HIS A 41 -3.74 8.34 -2.46
N PHE A 42 -2.69 7.50 -2.48
CA PHE A 42 -1.45 7.74 -1.76
C PHE A 42 -0.41 8.53 -2.56
N PHE A 43 -0.21 8.22 -3.84
CA PHE A 43 0.82 8.86 -4.66
C PHE A 43 0.28 10.06 -5.44
N ALA A 44 -0.92 9.94 -6.02
CA ALA A 44 -1.52 11.03 -6.79
C ALA A 44 -2.34 12.01 -5.93
N GLY A 45 -2.59 11.70 -4.66
CA GLY A 45 -3.34 12.55 -3.74
C GLY A 45 -4.81 12.76 -4.11
N LEU A 46 -5.38 11.88 -4.94
CA LEU A 46 -6.74 12.01 -5.43
C LEU A 46 -7.78 11.69 -4.34
N SER A 47 -8.88 12.43 -4.38
CA SER A 47 -10.06 12.14 -3.58
C SER A 47 -10.78 10.89 -4.08
N GLN A 48 -11.61 10.29 -3.24
CA GLN A 48 -12.38 9.10 -3.62
C GLN A 48 -13.36 9.36 -4.77
N GLN A 49 -13.81 10.61 -4.95
CA GLN A 49 -14.67 10.99 -6.05
C GLN A 49 -13.88 11.00 -7.36
N GLU A 50 -12.71 11.63 -7.39
CA GLU A 50 -11.83 11.66 -8.57
C GLU A 50 -11.37 10.24 -8.96
N ILE A 51 -11.08 9.39 -7.98
CA ILE A 51 -10.75 7.98 -8.21
C ILE A 51 -11.94 7.23 -8.81
N ALA A 52 -13.15 7.47 -8.29
CA ALA A 52 -14.37 6.85 -8.79
C ALA A 52 -14.62 7.22 -10.26
N ASP A 53 -14.49 8.51 -10.58
CA ASP A 53 -14.66 9.03 -11.93
C ASP A 53 -13.59 8.48 -12.88
N LYS A 54 -12.33 8.41 -12.42
CA LYS A 54 -11.20 7.88 -13.22
C LYS A 54 -11.31 6.38 -13.49
N LEU A 55 -11.82 5.60 -12.53
CA LEU A 55 -11.99 4.15 -12.66
C LEU A 55 -13.36 3.74 -13.24
N GLY A 56 -14.27 4.70 -13.47
CA GLY A 56 -15.62 4.41 -13.96
C GLY A 56 -16.47 3.59 -12.98
N VAL A 57 -16.25 3.74 -11.67
CA VAL A 57 -16.97 3.01 -10.62
C VAL A 57 -17.64 3.96 -9.63
N SER A 58 -18.49 3.44 -8.74
CA SER A 58 -19.06 4.26 -7.68
C SER A 58 -18.04 4.60 -6.59
N VAL A 59 -18.19 5.74 -5.91
CA VAL A 59 -17.41 6.09 -4.71
C VAL A 59 -17.52 5.02 -3.63
N ARG A 60 -18.67 4.35 -3.51
CA ARG A 60 -18.86 3.20 -2.59
C ARG A 60 -17.93 2.04 -2.95
N THR A 61 -17.73 1.78 -4.25
CA THR A 61 -16.78 0.77 -4.74
C THR A 61 -15.37 1.16 -4.36
N VAL A 62 -14.95 2.40 -4.62
CA VAL A 62 -13.62 2.91 -4.25
C VAL A 62 -13.35 2.76 -2.75
N ARG A 63 -14.32 3.14 -1.90
CA ARG A 63 -14.21 2.97 -0.44
C ARG A 63 -13.99 1.53 -0.02
N ARG A 64 -14.78 0.61 -0.59
CA ARG A 64 -14.68 -0.82 -0.29
C ARG A 64 -13.32 -1.37 -0.72
N ASP A 65 -12.87 -0.97 -1.90
CA ASP A 65 -11.62 -1.43 -2.49
C ASP A 65 -10.42 -0.86 -1.72
N TRP A 66 -10.48 0.41 -1.31
CA TRP A 66 -9.51 1.02 -0.38
C TRP A 66 -9.38 0.25 0.94
N ILE A 67 -10.51 -0.11 1.57
CA ILE A 67 -10.51 -0.91 2.82
C ILE A 67 -9.88 -2.28 2.58
N LYS A 68 -10.20 -2.96 1.47
CA LYS A 68 -9.64 -4.26 1.12
C LYS A 68 -8.13 -4.17 0.88
N ALA A 69 -7.69 -3.22 0.08
CA ALA A 69 -6.28 -2.99 -0.22
C ALA A 69 -5.48 -2.74 1.06
N LYS A 70 -5.97 -1.83 1.92
CA LYS A 70 -5.34 -1.52 3.20
C LYS A 70 -5.26 -2.74 4.13
N ALA A 71 -6.34 -3.52 4.24
CA ALA A 71 -6.36 -4.72 5.08
C ALA A 71 -5.38 -5.79 4.57
N TRP A 72 -5.31 -5.97 3.24
CA TRP A 72 -4.38 -6.90 2.62
C TRP A 72 -2.92 -6.46 2.83
N LEU A 73 -2.59 -5.21 2.52
CA LEU A 73 -1.24 -4.65 2.69
C LEU A 73 -0.79 -4.70 4.15
N THR A 74 -1.67 -4.39 5.09
CA THR A 74 -1.34 -4.48 6.52
C THR A 74 -1.02 -5.92 6.94
N ARG A 75 -1.70 -6.90 6.36
CA ARG A 75 -1.43 -8.32 6.65
C ARG A 75 -0.11 -8.75 6.02
N GLU A 76 0.14 -8.38 4.77
CA GLU A 76 1.34 -8.75 4.04
C GLU A 76 2.58 -8.16 4.70
N LEU A 77 2.57 -6.85 5.00
CA LEU A 77 3.68 -6.16 5.67
C LEU A 77 3.91 -6.61 7.12
N ARG A 78 2.91 -7.21 7.77
CA ARG A 78 3.09 -7.83 9.09
C ARG A 78 3.63 -9.26 9.02
N ALA A 79 3.33 -9.96 7.92
CA ALA A 79 3.85 -11.29 7.64
C ALA A 79 5.23 -11.25 6.98
N TYR A 80 5.68 -10.06 6.56
CA TYR A 80 6.99 -9.81 6.01
C TYR A 80 8.06 -10.01 7.08
N ASP A 81 8.76 -11.14 6.96
CA ASP A 81 10.06 -11.38 7.58
C ASP A 81 11.09 -10.91 6.54
N PRO A 82 11.76 -9.75 6.73
CA PRO A 82 12.73 -9.27 5.76
C PRO A 82 13.79 -10.34 5.56
N ASP A 83 13.93 -10.83 4.32
CA ASP A 83 15.07 -11.66 3.94
C ASP A 83 16.34 -10.88 4.35
N PRO A 84 17.20 -11.43 5.23
CA PRO A 84 18.33 -10.67 5.73
C PRO A 84 19.20 -10.22 4.55
N PRO A 85 19.67 -8.96 4.54
CA PRO A 85 20.36 -8.41 3.39
C PRO A 85 21.60 -9.24 3.06
N ASN A 86 21.54 -9.87 1.88
CA ASN A 86 22.63 -10.37 1.04
C ASN A 86 23.86 -10.96 1.76
N ARG A 87 24.04 -12.28 1.64
CA ARG A 87 25.21 -13.03 2.12
C ARG A 87 26.43 -12.84 1.23
#